data_AF-A0A432UDH3-F1
#
_entry.id   AF-A0A432UDH3-F1
#
_cell.length_a   1.000
_cell.length_b   1.000
_cell.length_c   1.000
_cell.angle_alpha   90.00
_cell.angle_beta   90.00
_cell.angle_gamma   90.00
#
_symmetry.space_group_name_H-M   'P 1'
#
loop_
_entity.id
_entity.type
_entity.pdbx_description
1 polymer ?
#
loop_
_entity_poly.entity_id
_entity_poly.type
_entity_poly.pdbx_seq_one_letter_code
_entity_poly.pdbx_strand_id
1 'polypeptide(L)'
;MSEQLELFPEYTPPKPRIVPRSEHPISRKMISREALKVLYRLRDAGHLAYLVGGSVRDLLLGLTPKDFDVGTDARPEEIKGLFRASRIIGRRFRLVHVYFRGGKFVEVVTFRGPETEEEEEEVYGTPAEDAFRRDLTINALFYNIADFTLIDYVGGLEDLRQGIIRVIGDPHLRFIRDPVRMLRALRHAARAGFTIEPLTWRGILTHREKIRLASPYRLRDEWLKDVTGGWSAPWLDLMLKSGLFREVFPSYHQALLEFPQLKNFLSRLLQKADRLLRQGNLSAAGALTLFLYPYVLSGHGLELPRQPRRATREVERRLLEILGSYKFCKELFAETLTLLSALLYYRYFVLRGKTPPQKLRRKSYFLELQGLAEAIFSEERELFKLEARPRRKRRRRG
;
A
#
# COMPACT_ATOMS: atom_id res chain seq x y z
N MET A 1 27.38 23.70 -4.53
CA MET A 1 28.43 23.54 -3.51
C MET A 1 28.28 24.29 -2.17
N SER A 2 27.22 25.08 -1.88
CA SER A 2 27.13 25.75 -0.55
C SER A 2 25.74 25.91 0.09
N GLU A 3 24.71 25.17 -0.34
CA GLU A 3 23.39 25.18 0.35
C GLU A 3 22.93 23.80 0.85
N GLN A 4 23.64 22.71 0.51
CA GLN A 4 23.34 21.36 1.04
C GLN A 4 24.17 21.00 2.29
N LEU A 5 25.29 21.67 2.53
CA LEU A 5 26.12 21.50 3.73
C LEU A 5 25.51 22.16 4.98
N GLU A 6 24.58 23.10 4.84
CA GLU A 6 23.88 23.73 5.97
C GLU A 6 22.76 22.88 6.57
N LEU A 7 22.28 21.84 5.86
CA LEU A 7 21.17 21.01 6.33
C LEU A 7 21.62 19.88 7.29
N PHE A 8 22.91 19.57 7.31
CA PHE A 8 23.53 18.59 8.22
C PHE A 8 25.00 19.00 8.50
N PRO A 9 25.24 20.13 9.20
CA PRO A 9 26.60 20.56 9.48
C PRO A 9 27.25 19.50 10.40
N GLU A 10 28.36 18.91 9.96
CA GLU A 10 29.15 17.91 10.69
C GLU A 10 28.33 16.77 11.32
N TYR A 11 27.71 15.92 10.49
CA TYR A 11 26.98 14.77 11.00
C TYR A 11 27.93 13.67 11.50
N THR A 12 28.39 13.79 12.74
CA THR A 12 28.77 12.60 13.50
C THR A 12 27.46 11.83 13.76
N PRO A 13 27.25 10.64 13.19
CA PRO A 13 26.01 9.91 13.42
C PRO A 13 25.83 9.75 14.93
N PRO A 14 24.65 10.08 15.48
CA PRO A 14 24.41 9.98 16.91
C PRO A 14 24.72 8.54 17.33
N LYS A 15 25.32 8.38 18.51
CA LYS A 15 25.56 7.05 19.07
C LYS A 15 24.23 6.29 19.06
N PRO A 16 24.15 5.12 18.39
CA PRO A 16 22.90 4.41 18.31
C PRO A 16 22.45 3.98 19.69
N ARG A 17 21.13 3.93 19.88
CA ARG A 17 20.56 3.15 20.97
C ARG A 17 20.70 1.68 20.60
N ILE A 18 21.49 0.95 21.40
CA ILE A 18 21.66 -0.49 21.27
C ILE A 18 20.83 -1.15 22.38
N VAL A 19 19.88 -1.98 21.99
CA VAL A 19 19.05 -2.74 22.93
C VAL A 19 19.54 -4.19 22.94
N PRO A 20 20.00 -4.72 24.08
CA PRO A 20 20.54 -6.07 24.18
C PRO A 20 19.46 -7.12 24.00
N ARG A 21 19.89 -8.35 23.69
CA ARG A 21 19.00 -9.49 23.44
C ARG A 21 17.93 -9.71 24.53
N SER A 22 18.27 -9.45 25.79
CA SER A 22 17.38 -9.64 26.94
C SER A 22 16.19 -8.67 26.99
N GLU A 23 16.27 -7.55 26.27
CA GLU A 23 15.32 -6.43 26.39
C GLU A 23 14.34 -6.32 25.21
N HIS A 24 14.32 -7.31 24.31
CA HIS A 24 13.41 -7.31 23.17
C HIS A 24 12.87 -8.72 22.82
N PRO A 25 11.69 -8.80 22.17
CA PRO A 25 11.03 -10.08 21.91
C PRO A 25 11.63 -10.87 20.74
N ILE A 26 12.39 -10.22 19.84
CA ILE A 26 12.89 -10.88 18.62
C ILE A 26 13.75 -12.09 18.98
N SER A 27 13.39 -13.22 18.38
CA SER A 27 14.11 -14.48 18.50
C SER A 27 14.44 -15.04 17.12
N ARG A 28 15.56 -15.75 17.01
CA ARG A 28 15.95 -16.46 15.77
C ARG A 28 14.86 -17.39 15.22
N LYS A 29 14.02 -17.94 16.11
CA LYS A 29 12.91 -18.82 15.72
C LYS A 29 11.83 -18.10 14.90
N MET A 30 11.76 -16.77 14.98
CA MET A 30 10.80 -15.95 14.25
C MET A 30 11.32 -15.53 12.87
N ILE A 31 12.59 -15.81 12.55
CA ILE A 31 13.24 -15.42 11.30
C ILE A 31 13.25 -16.62 10.35
N SER A 32 12.97 -16.38 9.07
CA SER A 32 13.00 -17.45 8.06
C SER A 32 14.38 -18.09 7.94
N ARG A 33 14.41 -19.39 7.62
CA ARG A 33 15.66 -20.14 7.45
C ARG A 33 16.51 -19.55 6.32
N GLU A 34 15.84 -19.09 5.26
CA GLU A 34 16.43 -18.45 4.10
C GLU A 34 17.15 -17.15 4.50
N ALA A 35 16.49 -16.26 5.25
CA ALA A 35 17.10 -15.01 5.73
C ALA A 35 18.25 -15.26 6.69
N LEU A 36 18.11 -16.20 7.64
CA LEU A 36 19.22 -16.60 8.52
C LEU A 36 20.44 -17.08 7.73
N LYS A 37 20.24 -17.87 6.66
CA LYS A 37 21.34 -18.36 5.82
C LYS A 37 22.06 -17.24 5.09
N VAL A 38 21.32 -16.22 4.61
CA VAL A 38 21.93 -15.03 4.01
C VAL A 38 22.75 -14.26 5.03
N LEU A 39 22.15 -13.95 6.18
CA LEU A 39 22.80 -13.19 7.26
C LEU A 39 24.10 -13.86 7.73
N TYR A 40 24.06 -15.18 7.99
CA TYR A 40 25.25 -15.90 8.43
C TYR A 40 26.34 -15.94 7.36
N ARG A 41 25.98 -16.17 6.09
CA ARG A 41 26.98 -16.23 5.03
C ARG A 41 27.68 -14.89 4.79
N LEU A 42 26.94 -13.77 4.85
CA LEU A 42 27.55 -12.44 4.76
C LEU A 42 28.50 -12.19 5.93
N ARG A 43 28.05 -12.49 7.15
CA ARG A 43 28.87 -12.34 8.37
C ARG A 43 30.15 -13.20 8.30
N ASP A 44 30.02 -14.46 7.91
CA ASP A 44 31.15 -15.40 7.84
C ASP A 44 32.15 -14.99 6.74
N ALA A 45 31.72 -14.18 5.77
CA ALA A 45 32.57 -13.54 4.76
C ALA A 45 33.17 -12.19 5.22
N GLY A 46 32.92 -11.76 6.47
CA GLY A 46 33.48 -10.55 7.05
C GLY A 46 32.63 -9.27 6.87
N HIS A 47 31.41 -9.38 6.34
CA HIS A 47 30.53 -8.24 6.12
C HIS A 47 29.56 -8.01 7.28
N LEU A 48 29.15 -6.76 7.48
CA LEU A 48 27.99 -6.42 8.31
C LEU A 48 26.72 -6.98 7.66
N ALA A 49 25.84 -7.59 8.45
CA ALA A 49 24.60 -8.16 7.94
C ALA A 49 23.48 -8.07 8.98
N TYR A 50 22.49 -7.24 8.68
CA TYR A 50 21.37 -6.95 9.58
C TYR A 50 20.04 -7.31 8.94
N LEU A 51 19.07 -7.77 9.74
CA LEU A 51 17.67 -7.63 9.32
C LEU A 51 17.30 -6.16 9.43
N VAL A 52 16.54 -5.66 8.46
CA VAL A 52 16.18 -4.25 8.37
C VAL A 52 14.71 -4.03 8.09
N GLY A 53 14.26 -2.79 8.29
CA GLY A 53 13.03 -2.31 7.68
C GLY A 53 11.76 -2.87 8.28
N GLY A 54 10.82 -3.19 7.39
CA GLY A 54 9.50 -3.67 7.78
C GLY A 54 9.55 -4.99 8.55
N SER A 55 10.53 -5.84 8.27
CA SER A 55 10.68 -7.12 8.95
C SER A 55 10.95 -6.97 10.45
N VAL A 56 11.86 -6.08 10.84
CA VAL A 56 12.19 -5.81 12.25
C VAL A 56 11.00 -5.21 12.99
N ARG A 57 10.34 -4.21 12.38
CA ARG A 57 9.12 -3.60 12.91
C ARG A 57 8.03 -4.65 13.17
N ASP A 58 7.74 -5.48 12.19
CA ASP A 58 6.65 -6.46 12.28
C ASP A 58 6.94 -7.50 13.36
N LEU A 59 8.19 -7.96 13.48
CA LEU A 59 8.62 -8.85 14.57
C LEU A 59 8.44 -8.21 15.97
N LEU A 60 8.77 -6.92 16.11
CA LEU A 60 8.59 -6.19 17.37
C LEU A 60 7.12 -5.99 17.74
N LEU A 61 6.22 -5.91 16.76
CA LEU A 61 4.77 -5.88 16.95
C LEU A 61 4.16 -7.27 17.18
N GLY A 62 4.98 -8.33 17.22
CA GLY A 62 4.51 -9.71 17.35
C GLY A 62 3.83 -10.25 16.10
N LEU A 63 3.98 -9.57 14.95
CA LEU A 63 3.46 -10.00 13.66
C LEU A 63 4.47 -10.91 12.95
N THR A 64 3.99 -11.73 12.02
CA THR A 64 4.85 -12.51 11.12
C THR A 64 5.15 -11.67 9.87
N PRO A 65 6.42 -11.32 9.59
CA PRO A 65 6.78 -10.62 8.36
C PRO A 65 6.42 -11.44 7.12
N LYS A 66 5.90 -10.77 6.08
CA LYS A 66 5.67 -11.43 4.77
C LYS A 66 6.98 -11.75 4.08
N ASP A 67 7.90 -10.78 4.12
CA ASP A 67 9.21 -10.83 3.51
C ASP A 67 10.27 -10.41 4.55
N PHE A 68 11.50 -10.90 4.40
CA PHE A 68 12.63 -10.53 5.23
C PHE A 68 13.67 -9.84 4.37
N ASP A 69 14.02 -8.60 4.76
CA ASP A 69 15.01 -7.79 4.06
C ASP A 69 16.31 -7.78 4.87
N VAL A 70 17.44 -7.91 4.16
CA VAL A 70 18.79 -7.90 4.74
C VAL A 70 19.55 -6.66 4.27
N GLY A 71 20.07 -5.88 5.20
CA GLY A 71 21.00 -4.78 4.96
C GLY A 71 22.45 -5.22 5.18
N THR A 72 23.37 -4.84 4.31
CA THR A 72 24.80 -5.20 4.40
C THR A 72 25.72 -4.10 3.88
N ASP A 73 26.99 -4.12 4.26
CA ASP A 73 28.04 -3.29 3.66
C ASP A 73 28.69 -3.95 2.42
N ALA A 74 28.37 -5.22 2.12
CA ALA A 74 28.79 -5.90 0.91
C ALA A 74 28.17 -5.27 -0.35
N ARG A 75 28.99 -4.95 -1.35
CA ARG A 75 28.52 -4.39 -2.63
C ARG A 75 27.75 -5.43 -3.45
N PRO A 76 26.89 -5.01 -4.41
CA PRO A 76 26.07 -5.94 -5.19
C PRO A 76 26.84 -7.06 -5.89
N GLU A 77 28.06 -6.78 -6.40
CA GLU A 77 28.89 -7.79 -7.05
C GLU A 77 29.54 -8.76 -6.05
N GLU A 78 29.87 -8.31 -4.83
CA GLU A 78 30.39 -9.16 -3.75
C GLU A 78 29.28 -10.11 -3.26
N ILE A 79 28.06 -9.59 -3.08
CA ILE A 79 26.87 -10.40 -2.79
C ILE A 79 26.68 -11.46 -3.88
N LYS A 80 26.80 -11.08 -5.16
CA LYS A 80 26.68 -12.04 -6.27
C LYS A 80 27.77 -13.12 -6.24
N GLY A 81 28.99 -12.77 -5.83
CA GLY A 81 30.08 -13.72 -5.60
C GLY A 81 29.76 -14.74 -4.49
N LEU A 82 29.18 -14.27 -3.38
CA LEU A 82 28.79 -15.11 -2.22
C LEU A 82 27.54 -15.96 -2.49
N PHE A 83 26.66 -15.51 -3.39
CA PHE A 83 25.40 -16.15 -3.71
C PHE A 83 25.24 -16.35 -5.23
N ARG A 84 25.75 -17.47 -5.74
CA ARG A 84 25.64 -17.82 -7.18
C ARG A 84 24.20 -17.79 -7.71
N ALA A 85 23.24 -18.21 -6.89
CA ALA A 85 21.82 -18.12 -7.21
C ALA A 85 21.25 -16.76 -6.77
N SER A 86 21.73 -15.68 -7.38
CA SER A 86 21.24 -14.33 -7.11
C SER A 86 21.12 -13.48 -8.37
N ARG A 87 20.33 -12.41 -8.30
CA ARG A 87 20.15 -11.46 -9.40
C ARG A 87 20.12 -10.04 -8.85
N ILE A 88 20.89 -9.17 -9.49
CA ILE A 88 20.85 -7.73 -9.25
C ILE A 88 19.62 -7.17 -9.96
N ILE A 89 18.80 -6.43 -9.23
CA ILE A 89 17.57 -5.80 -9.67
C ILE A 89 17.70 -4.29 -9.47
N GLY A 90 17.10 -3.52 -10.38
CA GLY A 90 17.15 -2.06 -10.35
C GLY A 90 18.38 -1.52 -11.07
N ARG A 91 18.21 -0.32 -11.66
CA ARG A 91 19.31 0.45 -12.26
C ARG A 91 19.94 1.43 -11.26
N ARG A 92 19.11 2.18 -10.54
CA ARG A 92 19.54 3.24 -9.60
C ARG A 92 19.59 2.82 -8.13
N PHE A 93 18.70 1.91 -7.73
CA PHE A 93 18.69 1.32 -6.39
C PHE A 93 18.99 -0.16 -6.59
N ARG A 94 20.27 -0.54 -6.52
CA ARG A 94 20.68 -1.90 -6.81
C ARG A 94 20.41 -2.75 -5.58
N LEU A 95 19.37 -3.55 -5.66
CA LEU A 95 19.06 -4.59 -4.68
C LEU A 95 19.38 -5.96 -5.28
N VAL A 96 19.74 -6.92 -4.44
CA VAL A 96 20.09 -8.27 -4.87
C VAL A 96 19.05 -9.25 -4.34
N HIS A 97 18.35 -9.93 -5.25
CA HIS A 97 17.50 -11.05 -4.88
C HIS A 97 18.34 -12.32 -4.78
N VAL A 98 18.42 -12.92 -3.60
CA VAL A 98 19.04 -14.23 -3.37
C VAL A 98 17.97 -15.31 -3.41
N TYR A 99 18.03 -16.20 -4.39
CA TYR A 99 16.98 -17.20 -4.65
C TYR A 99 17.22 -18.51 -3.89
N PHE A 100 16.12 -19.12 -3.47
CA PHE A 100 16.05 -20.40 -2.79
C PHE A 100 15.07 -21.34 -3.51
N ARG A 101 15.11 -22.64 -3.15
CA ARG A 101 14.17 -23.63 -3.69
C ARG A 101 12.72 -23.25 -3.36
N GLY A 102 11.80 -23.61 -4.25
CA GLY A 102 10.36 -23.33 -4.08
C GLY A 102 9.97 -21.88 -4.40
N GLY A 103 10.75 -21.17 -5.21
CA GLY A 103 10.43 -19.81 -5.65
C GLY A 103 10.61 -18.71 -4.60
N LYS A 104 11.18 -19.05 -3.44
CA LYS A 104 11.48 -18.09 -2.37
C LYS A 104 12.71 -17.27 -2.71
N PHE A 105 12.76 -16.04 -2.21
CA PHE A 105 13.95 -15.21 -2.27
C PHE A 105 14.08 -14.35 -1.01
N VAL A 106 15.27 -13.82 -0.78
CA VAL A 106 15.58 -12.81 0.24
C VAL A 106 16.12 -11.58 -0.48
N GLU A 107 15.59 -10.42 -0.15
CA GLU A 107 16.10 -9.14 -0.65
C GLU A 107 17.31 -8.72 0.18
N VAL A 108 18.43 -8.47 -0.49
CA VAL A 108 19.67 -7.99 0.12
C VAL A 108 20.02 -6.64 -0.46
N VAL A 109 20.17 -5.64 0.40
CA VAL A 109 20.41 -4.25 0.03
C VAL A 109 21.71 -3.77 0.67
N THR A 110 22.54 -3.11 -0.13
CA THR A 110 23.76 -2.47 0.38
C THR A 110 23.41 -1.17 1.10
N PHE A 111 24.05 -0.90 2.24
CA PHE A 111 23.86 0.36 2.96
C PHE A 111 24.21 1.55 2.08
N ARG A 112 23.35 2.57 2.13
CA ARG A 112 23.44 3.76 1.29
C ARG A 112 24.14 4.87 2.05
N GLY A 113 25.17 5.45 1.42
CA GLY A 113 25.91 6.60 1.92
C GLY A 113 25.18 7.92 1.65
N PRO A 114 25.83 9.06 1.94
CA PRO A 114 25.25 10.38 1.80
C PRO A 114 24.73 10.66 0.39
N GLU A 115 23.75 11.54 0.31
CA GLU A 115 23.15 11.92 -0.97
C GLU A 115 24.01 12.99 -1.64
N THR A 116 24.44 12.70 -2.87
CA THR A 116 25.24 13.59 -3.72
C THR A 116 24.36 14.55 -4.52
N GLU A 117 24.91 15.70 -4.93
CA GLU A 117 24.24 16.65 -5.85
C GLU A 117 23.88 15.96 -7.19
N GLU A 118 24.67 14.99 -7.61
CA GLU A 118 24.39 14.12 -8.75
C GLU A 118 23.61 12.88 -8.30
N GLU A 119 22.30 12.83 -8.63
CA GLU A 119 21.40 11.70 -8.27
C GLU A 119 21.76 10.36 -8.95
N GLU A 120 22.82 10.31 -9.77
CA GLU A 120 23.15 9.16 -10.61
C GLU A 120 24.19 8.20 -10.01
N GLU A 121 24.97 8.61 -9.01
CA GLU A 121 25.95 7.73 -8.37
C GLU A 121 25.41 7.04 -7.12
N GLU A 122 25.51 5.71 -7.09
CA GLU A 122 25.16 4.91 -5.92
C GLU A 122 26.32 4.95 -4.91
N VAL A 123 26.23 5.89 -3.98
CA VAL A 123 27.16 5.99 -2.86
C VAL A 123 26.81 4.95 -1.80
N TYR A 124 27.77 4.10 -1.46
CA TYR A 124 27.65 3.13 -0.36
C TYR A 124 28.12 3.76 0.95
N GLY A 125 27.52 3.33 2.07
CA GLY A 125 27.80 3.93 3.37
C GLY A 125 27.63 2.97 4.53
N THR A 126 27.51 3.55 5.71
CA THR A 126 27.33 2.88 6.99
C THR A 126 25.85 2.58 7.28
N PRO A 127 25.55 1.67 8.23
CA PRO A 127 24.18 1.44 8.67
C PRO A 127 23.48 2.71 9.18
N ALA A 128 24.23 3.60 9.83
CA ALA A 128 23.73 4.88 10.32
C ALA A 128 23.28 5.76 9.16
N GLU A 129 24.12 5.93 8.14
CA GLU A 129 23.80 6.74 6.95
C GLU A 129 22.56 6.17 6.20
N ASP A 130 22.45 4.84 6.07
CA ASP A 130 21.25 4.24 5.45
C ASP A 130 19.99 4.52 6.28
N ALA A 131 20.09 4.48 7.62
CA ALA A 131 18.98 4.80 8.51
C ALA A 131 18.42 6.20 8.23
N PHE A 132 19.29 7.19 8.06
CA PHE A 132 18.90 8.56 7.74
C PHE A 132 18.39 8.75 6.30
N ARG A 133 18.56 7.78 5.41
CA ARG A 133 17.99 7.79 4.05
C ARG A 133 16.62 7.11 3.95
N ARG A 134 16.14 6.50 5.03
CA ARG A 134 14.82 5.87 5.08
C ARG A 134 13.72 6.90 5.27
N ASP A 135 12.49 6.47 5.01
CA ASP A 135 11.31 7.33 5.06
C ASP A 135 10.82 7.56 6.48
N LEU A 136 10.68 6.48 7.27
CA LEU A 136 10.04 6.49 8.58
C LEU A 136 10.95 5.89 9.66
N THR A 137 10.89 6.45 10.87
CA THR A 137 11.70 6.03 12.02
C THR A 137 11.52 4.55 12.34
N ILE A 138 10.27 4.08 12.40
CA ILE A 138 9.91 2.68 12.66
C ILE A 138 10.40 1.70 11.58
N ASN A 139 10.76 2.19 10.38
CA ASN A 139 11.30 1.38 9.28
C ASN A 139 12.83 1.47 9.19
N ALA A 140 13.49 2.16 10.11
CA ALA A 140 14.94 2.32 10.18
C ALA A 140 15.54 1.60 11.40
N LEU A 141 14.90 0.51 11.81
CA LEU A 141 15.38 -0.40 12.85
C LEU A 141 16.22 -1.52 12.24
N PHE A 142 17.28 -1.90 12.94
CA PHE A 142 18.19 -2.96 12.53
C PHE A 142 18.25 -4.02 13.62
N TYR A 143 18.34 -5.29 13.22
CA TYR A 143 18.60 -6.41 14.12
C TYR A 143 19.89 -7.10 13.70
N ASN A 144 20.86 -7.13 14.62
CA ASN A 144 22.18 -7.72 14.40
C ASN A 144 22.16 -9.22 14.72
N ILE A 145 22.55 -10.08 13.77
CA ILE A 145 22.58 -11.53 13.99
C ILE A 145 23.81 -12.00 14.79
N ALA A 146 24.84 -11.15 14.93
CA ALA A 146 26.10 -11.52 15.57
C ALA A 146 25.97 -11.55 17.10
N ASP A 147 25.40 -10.50 17.69
CA ASP A 147 25.21 -10.33 19.13
C ASP A 147 23.72 -10.31 19.55
N PHE A 148 22.82 -10.44 18.57
CA PHE A 148 21.37 -10.43 18.75
C PHE A 148 20.83 -9.12 19.34
N THR A 149 21.50 -8.00 19.07
CA THR A 149 21.06 -6.67 19.49
C THR A 149 20.11 -6.04 18.48
N LEU A 150 19.28 -5.10 18.96
CA LEU A 150 18.60 -4.13 18.12
C LEU A 150 19.38 -2.82 18.12
N ILE A 151 19.45 -2.19 16.94
CA ILE A 151 20.14 -0.93 16.74
C ILE A 151 19.14 0.09 16.20
N ASP A 152 19.06 1.23 16.87
CA ASP A 152 18.19 2.35 16.52
C ASP A 152 18.98 3.67 16.49
N TYR A 153 19.06 4.27 15.31
CA TYR A 153 19.77 5.54 15.08
C TYR A 153 18.83 6.76 15.13
N VAL A 154 17.52 6.56 15.07
CA VAL A 154 16.55 7.63 14.75
C VAL A 154 15.38 7.73 15.73
N GLY A 155 15.39 6.93 16.79
CA GLY A 155 14.31 6.87 17.78
C GLY A 155 13.10 6.02 17.34
N GLY A 156 13.30 5.12 16.37
CA GLY A 156 12.26 4.25 15.85
C GLY A 156 11.66 3.30 16.88
N LEU A 157 12.41 2.89 17.91
CA LEU A 157 11.90 2.01 18.97
C LEU A 157 10.86 2.72 19.83
N GLU A 158 11.11 3.98 20.16
CA GLU A 158 10.18 4.77 20.98
C GLU A 158 8.93 5.13 20.18
N ASP A 159 9.08 5.52 18.92
CA ASP A 159 7.93 5.77 18.04
C ASP A 159 7.09 4.51 17.82
N LEU A 160 7.74 3.34 17.68
CA LEU A 160 7.03 2.06 17.57
C LEU A 160 6.25 1.73 18.85
N ARG A 161 6.83 1.99 20.02
CA ARG A 161 6.20 1.79 21.34
C ARG A 161 4.99 2.72 21.54
N GLN A 162 5.10 3.96 21.09
CA GLN A 162 4.05 4.98 21.22
C GLN A 162 2.98 4.91 20.12
N GLY A 163 3.21 4.12 19.07
CA GLY A 163 2.31 4.05 17.93
C GLY A 163 2.35 5.31 17.06
N ILE A 164 3.56 5.83 16.80
CA ILE A 164 3.79 7.07 16.05
C ILE A 164 4.42 6.77 14.68
N ILE A 165 3.90 7.45 13.64
CA ILE A 165 4.50 7.54 12.32
C ILE A 165 5.22 8.89 12.21
N ARG A 166 6.55 8.86 12.23
CA ARG A 166 7.42 10.03 12.06
C ARG A 166 8.32 9.86 10.84
N VAL A 167 8.42 10.91 10.02
CA VAL A 167 9.39 10.98 8.92
C VAL A 167 10.79 11.30 9.45
N ILE A 168 11.82 10.66 8.89
CA ILE A 168 13.21 10.90 9.31
C ILE A 168 13.75 12.19 8.68
N GLY A 169 14.23 13.10 9.52
CA GLY A 169 14.67 14.45 9.14
C GLY A 169 13.49 15.42 8.99
N ASP A 170 13.70 16.56 8.32
CA ASP A 170 12.64 17.56 8.13
C ASP A 170 11.57 17.07 7.13
N PRO A 171 10.30 16.88 7.56
CA PRO A 171 9.22 16.46 6.67
C PRO A 171 9.01 17.40 5.48
N HIS A 172 9.23 18.71 5.65
CA HIS A 172 9.09 19.66 4.55
C HIS A 172 10.04 19.29 3.42
N LEU A 173 11.34 19.29 3.66
CA LEU A 173 12.35 18.94 2.65
C LEU A 173 12.14 17.54 2.05
N ARG A 174 11.82 16.55 2.90
CA ARG A 174 11.61 15.17 2.46
C ARG A 174 10.46 15.01 1.48
N PHE A 175 9.36 15.75 1.68
CA PHE A 175 8.19 15.71 0.79
C PHE A 175 8.39 16.54 -0.48
N ILE A 176 9.19 17.61 -0.46
CA ILE A 176 9.57 18.31 -1.68
C ILE A 176 10.34 17.36 -2.60
N ARG A 177 11.30 16.63 -2.03
CA ARG A 177 12.19 15.78 -2.82
C ARG A 177 11.57 14.48 -3.29
N ASP A 178 10.77 13.83 -2.45
CA ASP A 178 9.98 12.67 -2.86
C ASP A 178 8.56 12.76 -2.29
N PRO A 179 7.63 13.38 -3.04
CA PRO A 179 6.24 13.56 -2.60
C PRO A 179 5.54 12.23 -2.26
N VAL A 180 5.97 11.12 -2.86
CA VAL A 180 5.41 9.78 -2.64
C VAL A 180 5.54 9.34 -1.17
N ARG A 181 6.50 9.88 -0.42
CA ARG A 181 6.65 9.62 1.03
C ARG A 181 5.40 10.00 1.83
N MET A 182 4.61 10.98 1.37
CA MET A 182 3.35 11.34 2.03
C MET A 182 2.35 10.16 2.00
N LEU A 183 2.21 9.49 0.85
CA LEU A 183 1.34 8.31 0.73
C LEU A 183 1.83 7.15 1.61
N ARG A 184 3.16 6.96 1.68
CA ARG A 184 3.77 5.94 2.56
C ARG A 184 3.49 6.21 4.03
N ALA A 185 3.61 7.46 4.49
CA ALA A 185 3.26 7.83 5.86
C ALA A 185 1.79 7.52 6.17
N LEU A 186 0.86 7.89 5.28
CA LEU A 186 -0.57 7.58 5.46
C LEU A 186 -0.84 6.07 5.46
N ARG A 187 -0.17 5.30 4.58
CA ARG A 187 -0.25 3.83 4.57
C ARG A 187 0.12 3.25 5.91
N HIS A 188 1.29 3.62 6.42
CA HIS A 188 1.81 3.03 7.65
C HIS A 188 0.93 3.38 8.86
N ALA A 189 0.40 4.62 8.91
CA ALA A 189 -0.57 5.02 9.92
C ALA A 189 -1.87 4.20 9.83
N ALA A 190 -2.47 4.11 8.63
CA ALA A 190 -3.70 3.36 8.40
C ALA A 190 -3.57 1.87 8.69
N ARG A 191 -2.45 1.26 8.27
CA ARG A 191 -2.22 -0.18 8.42
C ARG A 191 -1.96 -0.60 9.86
N ALA A 192 -1.17 0.18 10.60
CA ALA A 192 -0.81 -0.14 11.98
C ALA A 192 -1.80 0.44 13.01
N GLY A 193 -2.71 1.33 12.60
CA GLY A 193 -3.56 2.08 13.51
C GLY A 193 -2.79 3.12 14.33
N PHE A 194 -1.68 3.62 13.77
CA PHE A 194 -0.77 4.56 14.44
C PHE A 194 -1.16 6.00 14.12
N THR A 195 -0.73 6.92 15.00
CA THR A 195 -0.93 8.36 14.79
C THR A 195 0.26 8.95 14.03
N ILE A 196 0.02 9.97 13.20
CA ILE A 196 1.10 10.67 12.49
C ILE A 196 1.60 11.79 13.38
N GLU A 197 2.91 11.90 13.54
CA GLU A 197 3.56 12.95 14.30
C GLU A 197 3.15 14.36 13.79
N PRO A 198 2.86 15.35 14.67
CA PRO A 198 2.33 16.65 14.24
C PRO A 198 3.14 17.39 13.16
N LEU A 199 4.47 17.37 13.23
CA LEU A 199 5.32 18.03 12.24
C LEU A 199 5.24 17.31 10.89
N THR A 200 5.30 15.98 10.91
CA THR A 200 5.08 15.12 9.74
C THR A 200 3.71 15.40 9.11
N TRP A 201 2.64 15.47 9.92
CA TRP A 201 1.29 15.78 9.43
C TRP A 201 1.20 17.18 8.81
N ARG A 202 1.79 18.20 9.46
CA ARG A 202 1.85 19.56 8.91
C ARG A 202 2.59 19.59 7.58
N GLY A 203 3.71 18.88 7.47
CA GLY A 203 4.45 18.74 6.22
C GLY A 203 3.59 18.17 5.08
N ILE A 204 2.78 17.13 5.37
CA ILE A 204 1.84 16.55 4.40
C ILE A 204 0.82 17.61 3.96
N LEU A 205 0.21 18.32 4.91
CA LEU A 205 -0.80 19.35 4.60
C LEU A 205 -0.22 20.50 3.77
N THR A 206 1.00 20.93 4.05
CA THR A 206 1.67 22.02 3.33
C THR A 206 2.05 21.60 1.91
N HIS A 207 2.59 20.38 1.72
CA HIS A 207 3.18 19.97 0.44
C HIS A 207 2.31 19.03 -0.40
N ARG A 208 1.05 18.78 0.00
CA ARG A 208 0.15 17.81 -0.67
C ARG A 208 0.09 17.95 -2.19
N GLU A 209 0.10 19.17 -2.72
CA GLU A 209 0.00 19.45 -4.16
C GLU A 209 1.22 18.96 -4.96
N LYS A 210 2.39 18.86 -4.31
CA LYS A 210 3.62 18.34 -4.93
C LYS A 210 3.49 16.87 -5.33
N ILE A 211 2.50 16.14 -4.80
CA ILE A 211 2.22 14.76 -5.22
C ILE A 211 1.98 14.66 -6.73
N ARG A 212 1.46 15.72 -7.38
CA ARG A 212 1.23 15.77 -8.82
C ARG A 212 2.52 15.74 -9.65
N LEU A 213 3.66 16.07 -9.05
CA LEU A 213 4.98 16.02 -9.69
C LEU A 213 5.57 14.60 -9.71
N ALA A 214 5.03 13.69 -8.91
CA ALA A 214 5.52 12.32 -8.85
C ALA A 214 5.11 11.52 -10.09
N SER A 215 5.96 10.58 -10.48
CA SER A 215 5.68 9.66 -11.59
C SER A 215 4.35 8.92 -11.37
N PRO A 216 3.42 8.91 -12.35
CA PRO A 216 2.16 8.20 -12.21
C PRO A 216 2.33 6.71 -11.90
N TYR A 217 3.39 6.06 -12.40
CA TYR A 217 3.68 4.67 -12.07
C TYR A 217 3.93 4.46 -10.57
N ARG A 218 4.71 5.36 -9.94
CA ARG A 218 5.01 5.29 -8.51
C ARG A 218 3.77 5.57 -7.69
N LEU A 219 2.98 6.58 -8.07
CA LEU A 219 1.71 6.86 -7.39
C LEU A 219 0.75 5.66 -7.46
N ARG A 220 0.59 5.08 -8.66
CA ARG A 220 -0.21 3.87 -8.89
C ARG A 220 0.19 2.74 -7.96
N ASP A 221 1.46 2.38 -7.95
CA ASP A 221 1.94 1.24 -7.17
C ASP A 221 1.72 1.45 -5.67
N GLU A 222 1.75 2.70 -5.23
CA GLU A 222 1.53 3.06 -3.83
C GLU A 222 0.04 3.01 -3.46
N TRP A 223 -0.84 3.77 -4.12
CA TRP A 223 -2.24 3.76 -3.76
C TRP A 223 -2.90 2.39 -4.03
N LEU A 224 -2.39 1.60 -4.99
CA LEU A 224 -2.89 0.24 -5.23
C LEU A 224 -2.60 -0.69 -4.06
N LYS A 225 -1.42 -0.60 -3.44
CA LYS A 225 -1.10 -1.33 -2.20
C LYS A 225 -2.06 -0.95 -1.07
N ASP A 226 -2.52 0.30 -1.05
CA ASP A 226 -3.45 0.78 -0.02
C ASP A 226 -4.88 0.28 -0.22
N VAL A 227 -5.37 0.33 -1.46
CA VAL A 227 -6.71 -0.20 -1.81
C VAL A 227 -6.78 -1.73 -1.66
N THR A 228 -5.68 -2.44 -1.93
CA THR A 228 -5.62 -3.92 -1.90
C THR A 228 -5.01 -4.48 -0.61
N GLY A 229 -4.61 -3.62 0.33
CA GLY A 229 -3.86 -4.01 1.52
C GLY A 229 -4.70 -4.59 2.66
N GLY A 230 -5.99 -4.27 2.70
CA GLY A 230 -6.87 -4.62 3.83
C GLY A 230 -6.90 -3.58 4.95
N TRP A 231 -6.54 -2.34 4.63
CA TRP A 231 -6.61 -1.14 5.50
C TRP A 231 -7.10 0.10 4.70
N SER A 232 -7.82 -0.14 3.61
CA SER A 232 -8.28 0.89 2.67
C SER A 232 -9.25 1.89 3.29
N ALA A 233 -10.08 1.49 4.26
CA ALA A 233 -11.00 2.40 4.95
C ALA A 233 -10.29 3.46 5.82
N PRO A 234 -9.40 3.09 6.78
CA PRO A 234 -8.64 4.10 7.52
C PRO A 234 -7.69 4.90 6.63
N TRP A 235 -7.16 4.30 5.56
CA TRP A 235 -6.36 5.03 4.57
C TRP A 235 -7.17 6.11 3.86
N LEU A 236 -8.41 5.80 3.44
CA LEU A 236 -9.29 6.78 2.80
C LEU A 236 -9.57 7.97 3.72
N ASP A 237 -9.82 7.73 5.01
CA ASP A 237 -10.05 8.79 6.00
C ASP A 237 -8.85 9.74 6.08
N LEU A 238 -7.63 9.20 6.16
CA LEU A 238 -6.39 10.00 6.14
C LEU A 238 -6.20 10.75 4.81
N MET A 239 -6.47 10.11 3.68
CA MET A 239 -6.38 10.72 2.34
C MET A 239 -7.34 11.90 2.19
N LEU A 240 -8.55 11.79 2.73
CA LEU A 240 -9.55 12.87 2.72
C LEU A 240 -9.15 14.01 3.67
N LYS A 241 -8.75 13.69 4.91
CA LYS A 241 -8.33 14.68 5.92
C LYS A 241 -7.10 15.47 5.50
N SER A 242 -6.13 14.80 4.88
CA SER A 242 -4.91 15.42 4.36
C SER A 242 -5.16 16.23 3.09
N GLY A 243 -6.28 16.01 2.40
CA GLY A 243 -6.55 16.56 1.08
C GLY A 243 -5.80 15.85 -0.06
N LEU A 244 -4.95 14.86 0.20
CA LEU A 244 -4.27 14.11 -0.87
C LEU A 244 -5.23 13.37 -1.80
N PHE A 245 -6.42 13.00 -1.32
CA PHE A 245 -7.44 12.38 -2.19
C PHE A 245 -7.80 13.25 -3.39
N ARG A 246 -7.91 14.58 -3.20
CA ARG A 246 -8.25 15.52 -4.28
C ARG A 246 -7.12 15.67 -5.29
N GLU A 247 -5.88 15.48 -4.85
CA GLU A 247 -4.68 15.60 -5.67
C GLU A 247 -4.45 14.34 -6.50
N VAL A 248 -4.69 13.16 -5.92
CA VAL A 248 -4.49 11.86 -6.56
C VAL A 248 -5.69 11.45 -7.42
N PHE A 249 -6.91 11.76 -6.99
CA PHE A 249 -8.15 11.37 -7.68
C PHE A 249 -9.08 12.58 -7.89
N PRO A 250 -8.70 13.59 -8.68
CA PRO A 250 -9.45 14.84 -8.82
C PRO A 250 -10.90 14.62 -9.28
N SER A 251 -11.11 13.83 -10.33
CA SER A 251 -12.46 13.52 -10.83
C SER A 251 -13.30 12.77 -9.80
N TYR A 252 -12.69 11.84 -9.06
CA TYR A 252 -13.39 11.12 -8.00
C TYR A 252 -13.74 12.06 -6.84
N HIS A 253 -12.82 12.93 -6.44
CA HIS A 253 -13.09 13.93 -5.42
C HIS A 253 -14.26 14.82 -5.82
N GLN A 254 -14.32 15.28 -7.08
CA GLN A 254 -15.43 16.07 -7.58
C GLN A 254 -16.77 15.32 -7.48
N ALA A 255 -16.81 14.04 -7.83
CA ALA A 255 -18.01 13.22 -7.68
C ALA A 255 -18.45 13.07 -6.20
N LEU A 256 -17.50 13.02 -5.26
CA LEU A 256 -17.83 12.99 -3.82
C LEU A 256 -18.37 14.34 -3.31
N LEU A 257 -17.99 15.46 -3.94
CA LEU A 257 -18.56 16.79 -3.63
C LEU A 257 -19.97 16.92 -4.19
N GLU A 258 -20.20 16.47 -5.42
CA GLU A 258 -21.51 16.53 -6.08
C GLU A 258 -22.53 15.60 -5.40
N PHE A 259 -22.09 14.43 -4.93
CA PHE A 259 -22.93 13.45 -4.25
C PHE A 259 -22.36 13.05 -2.88
N PRO A 260 -22.54 13.88 -1.84
CA PRO A 260 -21.95 13.66 -0.52
C PRO A 260 -22.24 12.29 0.11
N GLN A 261 -23.40 11.70 -0.20
CA GLN A 261 -23.79 10.36 0.25
C GLN A 261 -22.81 9.26 -0.23
N LEU A 262 -22.13 9.46 -1.36
CA LEU A 262 -21.15 8.51 -1.89
C LEU A 262 -19.91 8.39 -1.00
N LYS A 263 -19.58 9.42 -0.21
CA LYS A 263 -18.43 9.39 0.71
C LYS A 263 -18.64 8.32 1.79
N ASN A 264 -19.81 8.33 2.43
CA ASN A 264 -20.16 7.36 3.47
C ASN A 264 -20.30 5.96 2.86
N PHE A 265 -20.89 5.86 1.67
CA PHE A 265 -21.00 4.61 0.94
C PHE A 265 -19.64 4.01 0.61
N LEU A 266 -18.71 4.78 0.04
CA LEU A 266 -17.34 4.36 -0.24
C LEU A 266 -16.64 3.86 1.02
N SER A 267 -16.73 4.61 2.13
CA SER A 267 -16.14 4.21 3.41
C SER A 267 -16.64 2.83 3.88
N ARG A 268 -17.96 2.59 3.82
CA ARG A 268 -18.55 1.29 4.18
C ARG A 268 -18.13 0.17 3.24
N LEU A 269 -18.03 0.43 1.94
CA LEU A 269 -17.52 -0.56 0.97
C LEU A 269 -16.07 -0.94 1.24
N LEU A 270 -15.21 0.05 1.54
CA LEU A 270 -13.81 -0.21 1.89
C LEU A 270 -13.67 -0.97 3.21
N GLN A 271 -14.52 -0.72 4.21
CA GLN A 271 -14.55 -1.53 5.44
C GLN A 271 -14.91 -3.00 5.16
N LYS A 272 -15.81 -3.25 4.20
CA LYS A 272 -16.11 -4.62 3.74
C LYS A 272 -14.94 -5.21 2.95
N ALA A 273 -14.33 -4.44 2.05
CA ALA A 273 -13.15 -4.84 1.29
C ALA A 273 -12.03 -5.30 2.24
N ASP A 274 -11.76 -4.50 3.28
CA ASP A 274 -10.71 -4.77 4.26
C ASP A 274 -10.93 -6.09 5.00
N ARG A 275 -12.19 -6.37 5.39
CA ARG A 275 -12.54 -7.66 6.03
C ARG A 275 -12.34 -8.84 5.08
N LEU A 276 -12.79 -8.72 3.83
CA LEU A 276 -12.69 -9.80 2.85
C LEU A 276 -11.25 -10.07 2.42
N LEU A 277 -10.43 -9.03 2.25
CA LEU A 277 -9.00 -9.16 1.94
C LEU A 277 -8.24 -9.88 3.06
N ARG A 278 -8.50 -9.54 4.32
CA ARG A 278 -7.86 -10.23 5.46
C ARG A 278 -8.26 -11.70 5.57
N GLN A 279 -9.44 -12.07 5.05
CA GLN A 279 -9.90 -13.46 4.98
C GLN A 279 -9.41 -14.21 3.72
N GLY A 280 -8.74 -13.53 2.78
CA GLY A 280 -8.34 -14.11 1.50
C GLY A 280 -9.50 -14.33 0.51
N ASN A 281 -10.65 -13.68 0.76
CA ASN A 281 -11.90 -13.87 0.00
C ASN A 281 -12.15 -12.78 -1.06
N LEU A 282 -11.15 -11.97 -1.39
CA LEU A 282 -11.27 -10.89 -2.37
C LEU A 282 -10.01 -10.79 -3.22
N SER A 283 -10.18 -10.72 -4.54
CA SER A 283 -9.07 -10.45 -5.45
C SER A 283 -8.68 -8.96 -5.44
N ALA A 284 -7.53 -8.64 -6.01
CA ALA A 284 -7.14 -7.24 -6.24
C ALA A 284 -8.16 -6.51 -7.16
N ALA A 285 -8.68 -7.18 -8.18
CA ALA A 285 -9.72 -6.65 -9.06
C ALA A 285 -11.04 -6.41 -8.29
N GLY A 286 -11.39 -7.29 -7.36
CA GLY A 286 -12.54 -7.14 -6.46
C GLY A 286 -12.39 -5.95 -5.51
N ALA A 287 -11.21 -5.75 -4.92
CA ALA A 287 -10.92 -4.59 -4.07
C ALA A 287 -11.00 -3.27 -4.85
N LEU A 288 -10.40 -3.21 -6.04
CA LEU A 288 -10.53 -2.08 -6.96
C LEU A 288 -11.99 -1.83 -7.36
N THR A 289 -12.75 -2.89 -7.61
CA THR A 289 -14.17 -2.80 -7.93
C THR A 289 -14.95 -2.12 -6.81
N LEU A 290 -14.72 -2.51 -5.55
CA LEU A 290 -15.36 -1.84 -4.39
C LEU A 290 -14.94 -0.38 -4.25
N PHE A 291 -13.68 -0.06 -4.52
CA PHE A 291 -13.17 1.32 -4.50
C PHE A 291 -13.78 2.17 -5.62
N LEU A 292 -13.93 1.65 -6.84
CA LEU A 292 -14.35 2.43 -8.01
C LEU A 292 -15.87 2.45 -8.21
N TYR A 293 -16.61 1.52 -7.60
CA TYR A 293 -18.06 1.40 -7.80
C TYR A 293 -18.84 2.69 -7.49
N PRO A 294 -18.61 3.41 -6.38
CA PRO A 294 -19.31 4.67 -6.12
C PRO A 294 -19.06 5.73 -7.18
N TYR A 295 -17.84 5.81 -7.74
CA TYR A 295 -17.55 6.73 -8.84
C TYR A 295 -18.30 6.37 -10.11
N VAL A 296 -18.34 5.08 -10.45
CA VAL A 296 -19.07 4.62 -11.65
C VAL A 296 -20.56 4.94 -11.53
N LEU A 297 -21.12 4.87 -10.32
CA LEU A 297 -22.51 5.24 -10.06
C LEU A 297 -22.79 6.74 -10.22
N SER A 298 -21.87 7.63 -9.85
CA SER A 298 -22.15 9.07 -9.70
C SER A 298 -22.72 9.73 -10.95
N GLY A 299 -22.22 9.43 -12.14
CA GLY A 299 -22.63 10.24 -13.28
C GLY A 299 -23.86 9.76 -14.07
N HIS A 300 -24.38 8.54 -13.90
CA HIS A 300 -25.63 8.05 -14.54
C HIS A 300 -26.20 6.76 -13.89
N GLY A 301 -25.46 6.13 -12.97
CA GLY A 301 -25.82 4.83 -12.38
C GLY A 301 -26.70 4.92 -11.13
N LEU A 302 -26.96 6.12 -10.59
CA LEU A 302 -27.82 6.28 -9.41
C LEU A 302 -29.23 5.70 -9.68
N GLU A 303 -29.77 5.95 -10.88
CA GLU A 303 -31.05 5.37 -11.28
C GLU A 303 -30.91 3.93 -11.79
N LEU A 304 -31.92 3.10 -11.48
CA LEU A 304 -32.02 1.74 -12.00
C LEU A 304 -32.51 1.77 -13.44
N PRO A 305 -31.77 1.20 -14.41
CA PRO A 305 -32.20 1.23 -15.81
C PRO A 305 -33.52 0.46 -16.01
N ARG A 306 -34.32 0.89 -17.00
CA ARG A 306 -35.59 0.22 -17.35
C ARG A 306 -35.39 -1.20 -17.87
N GLN A 307 -34.27 -1.44 -18.54
CA GLN A 307 -33.86 -2.73 -19.11
C GLN A 307 -32.43 -3.11 -18.65
N PRO A 308 -32.10 -4.41 -18.56
CA PRO A 308 -30.76 -4.83 -18.16
C PRO A 308 -29.77 -4.58 -19.30
N ARG A 309 -28.80 -3.68 -19.09
CA ARG A 309 -27.75 -3.35 -20.07
C ARG A 309 -26.37 -3.53 -19.45
N ARG A 310 -25.45 -4.17 -20.18
CA ARG A 310 -24.02 -4.14 -19.86
C ARG A 310 -23.43 -2.86 -20.40
N ALA A 311 -23.26 -1.87 -19.53
CA ALA A 311 -22.77 -0.53 -19.90
C ALA A 311 -21.23 -0.50 -20.06
N THR A 312 -20.62 -1.52 -20.65
CA THR A 312 -19.16 -1.73 -20.63
C THR A 312 -18.37 -0.53 -21.16
N ARG A 313 -18.76 0.07 -22.29
CA ARG A 313 -18.09 1.26 -22.85
C ARG A 313 -18.18 2.48 -21.93
N GLU A 314 -19.28 2.62 -21.20
CA GLU A 314 -19.46 3.73 -20.27
C GLU A 314 -18.62 3.54 -19.00
N VAL A 315 -18.60 2.31 -18.47
CA VAL A 315 -17.73 1.93 -17.35
C VAL A 315 -16.27 2.14 -17.73
N GLU A 316 -15.86 1.69 -18.91
CA GLU A 316 -14.49 1.87 -19.41
C GLU A 316 -14.11 3.35 -19.48
N ARG A 317 -14.99 4.21 -20.05
CA ARG A 317 -14.76 5.66 -20.08
C ARG A 317 -14.56 6.24 -18.68
N ARG A 318 -15.44 5.89 -17.72
CA ARG A 318 -15.32 6.31 -16.32
C ARG A 318 -14.02 5.85 -15.68
N LEU A 319 -13.63 4.59 -15.92
CA LEU A 319 -12.39 4.05 -15.39
C LEU A 319 -11.18 4.81 -15.94
N LEU A 320 -11.19 5.18 -17.21
CA LEU A 320 -10.11 5.96 -17.83
C LEU A 320 -10.01 7.39 -17.27
N GLU A 321 -11.10 8.00 -16.80
CA GLU A 321 -11.08 9.31 -16.14
C GLU A 321 -10.28 9.31 -14.82
N ILE A 322 -10.23 8.17 -14.12
CA ILE A 322 -9.46 8.01 -12.86
C ILE A 322 -8.12 7.34 -13.13
N LEU A 323 -8.11 6.24 -13.87
CA LEU A 323 -6.98 5.32 -14.01
C LEU A 323 -6.12 5.62 -15.24
N GLY A 324 -6.63 6.40 -16.20
CA GLY A 324 -5.97 6.63 -17.49
C GLY A 324 -4.59 7.27 -17.37
N SER A 325 -4.42 8.18 -16.41
CA SER A 325 -3.14 8.83 -16.12
C SER A 325 -2.09 7.89 -15.50
N TYR A 326 -2.52 6.76 -14.92
CA TYR A 326 -1.68 5.87 -14.13
C TYR A 326 -1.05 4.70 -14.91
N LYS A 327 -1.27 4.62 -16.23
CA LYS A 327 -0.73 3.56 -17.12
C LYS A 327 -0.85 2.17 -16.49
N PHE A 328 -2.09 1.75 -16.25
CA PHE A 328 -2.44 0.57 -15.45
C PHE A 328 -2.05 -0.78 -16.09
N CYS A 329 -1.90 -1.82 -15.27
CA CYS A 329 -1.73 -3.20 -15.75
C CYS A 329 -2.98 -3.64 -16.53
N LYS A 330 -2.78 -4.18 -17.75
CA LYS A 330 -3.87 -4.49 -18.67
C LYS A 330 -4.82 -5.56 -18.11
N GLU A 331 -4.24 -6.58 -17.49
CA GLU A 331 -4.96 -7.71 -16.90
C GLU A 331 -5.87 -7.23 -15.77
N LEU A 332 -5.31 -6.53 -14.79
CA LEU A 332 -6.06 -6.01 -13.64
C LEU A 332 -7.13 -5.00 -14.07
N PHE A 333 -6.85 -4.16 -15.07
CA PHE A 333 -7.85 -3.25 -15.64
C PHE A 333 -9.01 -4.01 -16.28
N ALA A 334 -8.72 -5.02 -17.11
CA ALA A 334 -9.73 -5.80 -17.82
C ALA A 334 -10.61 -6.61 -16.87
N GLU A 335 -10.04 -7.19 -15.82
CA GLU A 335 -10.79 -7.89 -14.76
C GLU A 335 -11.70 -6.93 -14.00
N THR A 336 -11.19 -5.77 -13.58
CA THR A 336 -11.96 -4.73 -12.87
C THR A 336 -13.10 -4.20 -13.74
N LEU A 337 -12.84 -3.92 -15.02
CA LEU A 337 -13.86 -3.50 -15.99
C LEU A 337 -14.95 -4.57 -16.17
N THR A 338 -14.55 -5.84 -16.23
CA THR A 338 -15.47 -6.98 -16.35
C THR A 338 -16.38 -7.07 -15.12
N LEU A 339 -15.81 -7.01 -13.92
CA LEU A 339 -16.56 -7.07 -12.65
C LEU A 339 -17.53 -5.89 -12.52
N LEU A 340 -17.08 -4.65 -12.74
CA LEU A 340 -17.94 -3.46 -12.69
C LEU A 340 -19.07 -3.51 -13.71
N SER A 341 -18.77 -3.88 -14.96
CA SER A 341 -19.78 -4.00 -16.02
C SER A 341 -20.81 -5.09 -15.69
N ALA A 342 -20.36 -6.21 -15.12
CA ALA A 342 -21.22 -7.29 -14.69
C ALA A 342 -22.05 -6.92 -13.46
N LEU A 343 -21.51 -6.16 -12.51
CA LEU A 343 -22.22 -5.63 -11.35
C LEU A 343 -23.37 -4.72 -11.76
N LEU A 344 -23.15 -3.76 -12.65
CA LEU A 344 -24.22 -2.87 -13.13
C LEU A 344 -25.34 -3.66 -13.84
N TYR A 345 -24.97 -4.69 -14.61
CA TYR A 345 -25.95 -5.58 -15.23
C TYR A 345 -26.70 -6.43 -14.20
N TYR A 346 -25.99 -6.95 -13.19
CA TYR A 346 -26.54 -7.81 -12.15
C TYR A 346 -27.46 -7.05 -11.19
N ARG A 347 -27.10 -5.80 -10.88
CA ARG A 347 -27.85 -4.82 -10.08
C ARG A 347 -29.32 -4.74 -10.51
N TYR A 348 -29.61 -4.72 -11.82
CA TYR A 348 -30.97 -4.71 -12.36
C TYR A 348 -31.83 -5.87 -11.83
N PHE A 349 -31.26 -7.09 -11.77
CA PHE A 349 -31.98 -8.28 -11.37
C PHE A 349 -32.15 -8.32 -9.85
N VAL A 350 -31.07 -8.11 -9.09
CA VAL A 350 -31.08 -8.23 -7.63
C VAL A 350 -31.97 -7.17 -6.98
N LEU A 351 -31.89 -5.92 -7.42
CA LEU A 351 -32.70 -4.84 -6.84
C LEU A 351 -34.18 -4.93 -7.24
N ARG A 352 -34.53 -5.71 -8.28
CA ARG A 352 -35.92 -6.01 -8.66
C ARG A 352 -36.43 -7.37 -8.16
N GLY A 353 -35.64 -8.09 -7.35
CA GLY A 353 -36.00 -9.43 -6.86
C GLY A 353 -36.11 -10.49 -7.96
N LYS A 354 -35.41 -10.30 -9.09
CA LYS A 354 -35.36 -11.24 -10.22
C LYS A 354 -34.08 -12.08 -10.16
N THR A 355 -34.15 -13.30 -10.69
CA THR A 355 -32.98 -14.16 -10.87
C THR A 355 -32.17 -13.72 -12.09
N PRO A 356 -30.82 -13.65 -12.01
CA PRO A 356 -29.98 -13.33 -13.16
C PRO A 356 -30.00 -14.45 -14.22
N PRO A 357 -29.73 -14.13 -15.50
CA PRO A 357 -29.68 -15.11 -16.58
C PRO A 357 -28.65 -16.22 -16.32
N GLN A 358 -28.95 -17.45 -16.74
CA GLN A 358 -28.04 -18.60 -16.59
C GLN A 358 -26.67 -18.36 -17.26
N LYS A 359 -26.64 -17.64 -18.40
CA LYS A 359 -25.40 -17.26 -19.09
C LYS A 359 -24.45 -16.44 -18.21
N LEU A 360 -24.98 -15.61 -17.31
CA LEU A 360 -24.17 -14.86 -16.34
C LEU A 360 -23.67 -15.79 -15.22
N ARG A 361 -24.56 -16.66 -14.71
CA ARG A 361 -24.26 -17.61 -13.63
C ARG A 361 -23.16 -18.63 -13.97
N ARG A 362 -22.94 -18.92 -15.26
CA ARG A 362 -21.90 -19.84 -15.75
C ARG A 362 -20.54 -19.18 -15.97
N LYS A 363 -20.38 -17.87 -15.73
CA LYS A 363 -19.08 -17.19 -15.92
C LYS A 363 -18.13 -17.52 -14.78
N SER A 364 -16.83 -17.65 -15.07
CA SER A 364 -15.79 -17.95 -14.08
C SER A 364 -15.75 -16.94 -12.93
N TYR A 365 -15.94 -15.65 -13.24
CA TYR A 365 -15.99 -14.55 -12.26
C TYR A 365 -17.32 -14.45 -11.49
N PHE A 366 -18.29 -15.35 -11.71
CA PHE A 366 -19.64 -15.18 -11.14
C PHE A 366 -19.65 -15.30 -9.61
N LEU A 367 -18.82 -16.16 -9.03
CA LEU A 367 -18.74 -16.33 -7.58
C LEU A 367 -18.28 -15.03 -6.89
N GLU A 368 -17.21 -14.42 -7.41
CA GLU A 368 -16.72 -13.14 -6.91
C GLU A 368 -17.74 -12.01 -7.16
N LEU A 369 -18.38 -11.99 -8.34
CA LEU A 369 -19.46 -11.06 -8.65
C LEU A 369 -20.61 -11.15 -7.63
N GLN A 370 -20.98 -12.35 -7.20
CA GLN A 370 -22.01 -12.55 -6.20
C GLN A 370 -21.58 -12.00 -4.83
N GLY A 371 -20.36 -12.30 -4.37
CA GLY A 371 -19.84 -11.76 -3.12
C GLY A 371 -19.77 -10.23 -3.12
N LEU A 372 -19.33 -9.64 -4.23
CA LEU A 372 -19.33 -8.19 -4.43
C LEU A 372 -20.76 -7.61 -4.41
N ALA A 373 -21.70 -8.25 -5.08
CA ALA A 373 -23.11 -7.82 -5.10
C ALA A 373 -23.73 -7.84 -3.69
N GLU A 374 -23.44 -8.86 -2.88
CA GLU A 374 -23.91 -8.94 -1.49
C GLU A 374 -23.31 -7.81 -0.63
N ALA A 375 -22.01 -7.54 -0.81
CA ALA A 375 -21.32 -6.45 -0.12
C ALA A 375 -21.87 -5.06 -0.50
N ILE A 376 -22.15 -4.84 -1.79
CA ILE A 376 -22.56 -3.56 -2.35
C ILE A 376 -24.06 -3.30 -2.17
N PHE A 377 -24.91 -4.23 -2.61
CA PHE A 377 -26.34 -3.96 -2.77
C PHE A 377 -27.09 -3.89 -1.44
N SER A 378 -26.53 -4.46 -0.37
CA SER A 378 -27.02 -4.26 1.00
C SER A 378 -26.94 -2.79 1.41
N GLU A 379 -25.76 -2.18 1.23
CA GLU A 379 -25.52 -0.75 1.50
C GLU A 379 -26.28 0.15 0.52
N GLU A 380 -26.34 -0.24 -0.75
CA GLU A 380 -26.95 0.55 -1.80
C GLU A 380 -28.47 0.74 -1.58
N ARG A 381 -29.16 -0.30 -1.08
CA ARG A 381 -30.59 -0.22 -0.74
C ARG A 381 -30.87 0.79 0.36
N GLU A 382 -30.01 0.83 1.37
CA GLU A 382 -30.09 1.81 2.47
C GLU A 382 -29.83 3.23 1.94
N LEU A 383 -28.80 3.40 1.11
CA LEU A 383 -28.38 4.69 0.57
C LEU A 383 -29.45 5.36 -0.30
N PHE A 384 -30.07 4.59 -1.20
CA PHE A 384 -31.03 5.13 -2.17
C PHE A 384 -32.49 5.00 -1.74
N LYS A 385 -32.76 4.52 -0.51
CA LYS A 385 -34.12 4.23 -0.02
C LYS A 385 -34.96 3.49 -1.07
N LEU A 386 -34.34 2.56 -1.81
CA LEU A 386 -35.01 1.83 -2.87
C LEU A 386 -36.03 0.91 -2.21
N GLU A 387 -37.28 1.37 -2.11
CA GLU A 387 -38.38 0.59 -1.54
C GLU A 387 -38.42 -0.79 -2.18
N ALA A 388 -38.41 -1.83 -1.34
CA ALA A 388 -38.72 -3.17 -1.76
C ALA A 388 -40.16 -3.16 -2.27
N ARG A 389 -40.37 -3.02 -3.59
CA ARG A 389 -41.71 -3.11 -4.18
C ARG A 389 -42.34 -4.41 -3.68
N PRO A 390 -43.46 -4.36 -2.94
CA PRO A 390 -44.08 -5.57 -2.43
C PRO A 390 -44.40 -6.47 -3.62
N ARG A 391 -44.09 -7.77 -3.49
CA ARG A 391 -44.49 -8.79 -4.47
C ARG A 391 -45.97 -8.57 -4.76
N ARG A 392 -46.31 -8.03 -5.94
CA ARG A 392 -47.71 -7.93 -6.38
C ARG A 392 -48.26 -9.36 -6.32
N LYS A 393 -49.08 -9.64 -5.30
CA LYS A 393 -49.91 -10.85 -5.28
C LYS A 393 -50.65 -10.85 -6.61
N ARG A 394 -50.38 -11.87 -7.44
CA ARG A 394 -51.18 -12.13 -8.64
C ARG A 394 -52.63 -12.18 -8.16
N ARG A 395 -53.44 -11.18 -8.51
CA ARG A 395 -54.89 -11.31 -8.48
C ARG A 395 -55.20 -12.50 -9.39
N ARG A 396 -55.49 -13.65 -8.78
CA ARG A 396 -56.24 -14.71 -9.46
C ARG A 396 -57.58 -14.06 -9.80
N ARG A 397 -57.80 -13.81 -11.08
CA ARG A 397 -59.16 -13.70 -11.61
C ARG A 397 -59.74 -15.11 -11.49
N GLY A 398 -60.76 -15.24 -10.65
CA GLY A 398 -61.61 -16.39 -10.44
C GLY A 398 -62.90 -15.80 -9.93
#